data_AF-A0A961H1W5-F1
#
_entry.id   AF-A0A961H1W5-F1
#
_cell.length_a   1.000
_cell.length_b   1.000
_cell.length_c   1.000
_cell.angle_alpha   90.00
_cell.angle_beta   90.00
_cell.angle_gamma   90.00
#
_symmetry.space_group_name_H-M   'P 1'
#
loop_
_entity.id
_entity.type
_entity.pdbx_description
1 polymer ?
#
loop_
_entity_poly.entity_id
_entity_poly.type
_entity_poly.pdbx_seq_one_letter_code
_entity_poly.pdbx_strand_id
1 'polypeptide(L)'
;MKNPKQPDHRHEIEAIYAELERRPLPRQCGMRTGCCHFRLAGHTPMLTKGEALYAARGVSASGRKVLKPHPDGACPLLGRDGRCTIYAHRPFGCRTHFCAEAGGMYPRKHVADLIQRLESLDERLGGNGSRPLEAAVSSALAEM
;
A
#
# COMPACT_ATOMS: atom_id res chain seq x y z
N MET A 1 28.08 4.44 9.42
CA MET A 1 27.26 4.85 10.58
C MET A 1 26.11 3.88 10.73
N LYS A 2 25.89 3.32 11.93
CA LYS A 2 24.71 2.50 12.23
C LYS A 2 23.51 3.43 12.32
N ASN A 3 22.52 3.23 11.46
CA ASN A 3 21.29 4.01 11.44
C ASN A 3 20.60 3.84 12.82
N PRO A 4 20.29 4.92 13.56
CA PRO A 4 19.56 4.80 14.82
C PRO A 4 18.25 4.04 14.53
N LYS A 5 17.91 3.05 15.37
CA LYS A 5 16.71 2.23 15.21
C LYS A 5 15.51 3.16 15.01
N GLN A 6 15.04 3.25 13.77
CA GLN A 6 13.85 4.01 13.42
C GLN A 6 12.73 3.63 14.39
N PRO A 7 11.96 4.59 14.94
CA PRO A 7 10.83 4.26 15.79
C PRO A 7 9.90 3.28 15.06
N ASP A 8 9.34 2.33 15.82
CA ASP A 8 8.47 1.29 15.27
C ASP A 8 7.13 1.88 14.80
N HIS A 9 7.14 2.46 13.60
CA HIS A 9 6.01 3.08 12.90
C HIS A 9 4.96 2.06 12.45
N ARG A 10 5.25 0.76 12.58
CA ARG A 10 4.36 -0.33 12.20
C ARG A 10 3.04 -0.24 12.96
N HIS A 11 3.09 -0.06 14.28
CA HIS A 11 1.88 0.01 15.09
C HIS A 11 0.98 1.17 14.69
N GLU A 12 1.56 2.29 14.26
CA GLU A 12 0.78 3.46 13.83
C GLU A 12 0.10 3.23 12.48
N ILE A 13 0.80 2.62 11.51
CA ILE A 13 0.22 2.17 10.24
C ILE A 13 -0.90 1.15 10.48
N GLU A 14 -0.66 0.14 11.32
CA GLU A 14 -1.65 -0.87 11.67
C GLU A 14 -2.87 -0.25 12.35
N ALA A 15 -2.69 0.75 13.22
CA ALA A 15 -3.79 1.48 13.85
C ALA A 15 -4.60 2.31 12.83
N ILE A 16 -3.95 2.95 11.85
CA ILE A 16 -4.64 3.64 10.75
C ILE A 16 -5.48 2.65 9.92
N TYR A 17 -4.93 1.47 9.63
CA TYR A 17 -5.64 0.46 8.85
C TYR A 17 -6.77 -0.22 9.61
N ALA A 18 -6.57 -0.50 10.90
CA ALA A 18 -7.64 -1.01 11.75
C ALA A 18 -8.79 0.00 11.84
N GLU A 19 -8.48 1.30 11.90
CA GLU A 19 -9.49 2.36 11.88
C GLU A 19 -10.22 2.43 10.52
N LEU A 20 -9.52 2.27 9.40
CA LEU A 20 -10.16 2.17 8.09
C LEU A 20 -11.13 0.98 8.01
N GLU A 21 -10.75 -0.18 8.55
CA GLU A 21 -11.57 -1.40 8.54
C GLU A 21 -12.87 -1.24 9.34
N ARG A 22 -12.90 -0.36 10.34
CA ARG A 22 -14.11 0.00 11.10
C ARG A 22 -15.04 0.98 10.38
N ARG A 23 -14.70 1.43 9.17
CA ARG A 23 -15.53 2.35 8.36
C ARG A 23 -16.26 1.57 7.28
N PRO A 24 -17.41 0.94 7.60
CA PRO A 24 -18.12 0.13 6.65
C PRO A 24 -18.56 0.97 5.46
N LEU A 25 -18.28 0.46 4.28
CA LEU A 25 -18.96 0.85 3.05
C LEU A 25 -19.63 -0.42 2.51
N PRO A 26 -20.82 -0.32 1.90
CA PRO A 26 -21.38 -1.42 1.12
C PRO A 26 -20.46 -1.73 -0.08
N ARG A 27 -20.09 -3.01 -0.25
CA ARG A 27 -19.17 -3.44 -1.32
C ARG A 27 -19.34 -4.92 -1.60
N GLN A 28 -19.12 -5.26 -2.87
CA GLN A 28 -19.28 -6.62 -3.39
C GLN A 28 -17.98 -7.02 -4.11
N CYS A 29 -16.89 -7.13 -3.34
CA CYS A 29 -15.59 -7.52 -3.90
C CYS A 29 -15.57 -9.02 -4.22
N GLY A 30 -15.65 -9.37 -5.50
CA GLY A 30 -15.53 -10.75 -5.97
C GLY A 30 -14.09 -11.23 -6.17
N MET A 31 -13.09 -10.57 -5.57
CA MET A 31 -11.65 -10.91 -5.68
C MET A 31 -11.12 -11.06 -7.12
N ARG A 32 -11.70 -10.33 -8.08
CA ARG A 32 -11.32 -10.39 -9.51
C ARG A 32 -10.00 -9.68 -9.86
N THR A 33 -9.35 -9.09 -8.86
CA THR A 33 -8.08 -8.35 -8.96
C THR A 33 -7.99 -7.24 -10.01
N GLY A 34 -9.09 -6.77 -10.60
CA GLY A 34 -9.09 -5.67 -11.57
C GLY A 34 -8.39 -4.40 -11.04
N CYS A 35 -8.55 -4.08 -9.75
CA CYS A 35 -7.87 -2.97 -9.08
C CYS A 35 -6.35 -3.16 -8.93
N CYS A 36 -5.83 -4.37 -9.15
CA CYS A 36 -4.39 -4.65 -9.17
C CYS A 36 -3.79 -4.49 -10.58
N HIS A 37 -4.59 -4.37 -11.64
CA HIS A 37 -4.08 -4.15 -13.00
C HIS A 37 -3.88 -2.65 -13.27
N PHE A 38 -2.84 -2.05 -12.67
CA PHE A 38 -2.63 -0.59 -12.63
C PHE A 38 -2.76 0.11 -13.99
N ARG A 39 -2.15 -0.44 -15.04
CA ARG A 39 -2.26 0.10 -16.40
C ARG A 39 -3.70 0.13 -16.90
N LEU A 40 -4.45 -0.95 -16.70
CA LEU A 40 -5.84 -1.06 -17.14
C LEU A 40 -6.78 -0.22 -16.27
N ALA A 41 -6.52 -0.15 -14.97
CA ALA A 41 -7.28 0.65 -14.01
C ALA A 41 -6.97 2.16 -14.12
N GLY A 42 -5.90 2.54 -14.81
CA GLY A 42 -5.41 3.92 -14.87
C GLY A 42 -4.98 4.47 -13.51
N HIS A 43 -4.65 3.60 -12.55
CA HIS A 43 -4.38 3.98 -11.18
C HIS A 43 -3.25 3.15 -10.57
N THR A 44 -2.20 3.85 -10.10
CA THR A 44 -1.12 3.27 -9.31
C THR A 44 -1.21 3.83 -7.90
N PRO A 45 -1.27 2.98 -6.85
CA PRO A 45 -1.25 3.45 -5.47
C PRO A 45 -0.02 4.30 -5.17
N MET A 46 -0.22 5.42 -4.47
CA MET A 46 0.83 6.29 -3.97
C MET A 46 1.04 5.99 -2.49
N LEU A 47 2.29 5.79 -2.07
CA LEU A 47 2.66 5.37 -0.72
C LEU A 47 3.54 6.42 -0.08
N THR A 48 3.22 6.77 1.16
CA THR A 48 4.14 7.44 2.08
C THR A 48 5.29 6.50 2.47
N LYS A 49 6.37 7.05 3.05
CA LYS A 49 7.53 6.29 3.53
C LYS A 49 7.14 5.22 4.56
N GLY A 50 6.24 5.55 5.49
CA GLY A 50 5.74 4.60 6.47
C GLY A 50 5.01 3.41 5.82
N GLU A 51 4.18 3.68 4.82
CA GLU A 51 3.50 2.64 4.05
C GLU A 51 4.48 1.81 3.20
N ALA A 52 5.49 2.45 2.61
CA ALA A 52 6.51 1.78 1.82
C ALA A 52 7.31 0.77 2.65
N LEU A 53 7.75 1.16 3.85
CA LEU A 53 8.43 0.29 4.81
C LEU A 53 7.51 -0.85 5.28
N TYR A 54 6.23 -0.56 5.53
CA TYR A 54 5.24 -1.57 5.90
C TYR A 54 5.02 -2.61 4.78
N ALA A 55 4.87 -2.16 3.54
CA ALA A 55 4.72 -3.04 2.38
C ALA A 55 6.02 -3.84 2.10
N ALA A 56 7.19 -3.20 2.21
CA ALA A 56 8.50 -3.84 2.03
C ALA A 56 8.74 -4.99 3.02
N ARG A 57 8.25 -4.89 4.26
CA ARG A 57 8.24 -6.02 5.21
C ARG A 57 7.46 -7.22 4.68
N GLY A 58 6.27 -6.98 4.10
CA GLY A 58 5.50 -8.03 3.43
C GLY A 58 6.25 -8.64 2.25
N VAL A 59 6.94 -7.82 1.45
CA VAL A 59 7.75 -8.31 0.32
C VAL A 59 8.91 -9.16 0.80
N SER A 60 9.66 -8.69 1.82
CA SER A 60 10.76 -9.42 2.42
C SER A 60 10.31 -10.75 3.03
N ALA A 61 9.17 -10.76 3.73
CA ALA A 61 8.55 -11.97 4.28
C ALA A 61 8.11 -12.98 3.21
N SER A 62 7.86 -12.53 1.97
CA SER A 62 7.60 -13.42 0.82
C SER A 62 8.86 -14.03 0.20
N GLY A 63 10.04 -13.77 0.78
CA GLY A 63 11.34 -14.23 0.27
C GLY A 63 11.92 -13.38 -0.87
N ARG A 64 11.25 -12.28 -1.24
CA ARG A 64 11.68 -11.39 -2.32
C ARG A 64 12.58 -10.28 -1.77
N LYS A 65 13.73 -10.08 -2.42
CA LYS A 65 14.67 -8.98 -2.11
C LYS A 65 14.52 -7.77 -3.03
N VAL A 66 13.91 -7.96 -4.20
CA VAL A 66 13.75 -6.95 -5.23
C VAL A 66 12.34 -7.01 -5.80
N LEU A 67 11.77 -5.83 -6.03
CA LEU A 67 10.50 -5.68 -6.73
C LEU A 67 10.77 -5.58 -8.23
N LYS A 68 10.27 -6.55 -9.00
CA LYS A 68 10.36 -6.53 -10.46
C LYS A 68 9.02 -6.04 -11.02
N PRO A 69 9.00 -5.09 -11.97
CA PRO A 69 7.76 -4.68 -12.63
C PRO A 69 7.00 -5.87 -13.20
N HIS A 70 5.68 -5.80 -13.18
CA HIS A 70 4.85 -6.81 -13.83
C HIS A 70 4.92 -6.62 -15.36
N PRO A 71 5.12 -7.68 -16.16
CA PRO A 71 5.24 -7.56 -17.63
C PRO A 71 4.02 -6.85 -18.25
N ASP A 72 2.82 -7.16 -17.76
CA ASP A 72 1.56 -6.59 -18.28
C ASP A 72 1.19 -5.23 -17.66
N GLY A 73 2.06 -4.62 -16.85
CA GLY A 73 1.77 -3.35 -16.15
C GLY A 73 0.72 -3.46 -15.05
N ALA A 74 0.51 -4.67 -14.53
CA ALA A 74 -0.21 -4.90 -13.28
C ALA A 74 0.70 -4.63 -12.07
N CYS A 75 0.16 -4.83 -10.87
CA CYS A 75 0.92 -4.75 -9.64
C CYS A 75 2.04 -5.80 -9.62
N PRO A 76 3.30 -5.43 -9.32
CA PRO A 76 4.42 -6.37 -9.14
C PRO A 76 4.21 -7.45 -8.08
N LEU A 77 3.22 -7.26 -7.22
CA LEU A 77 2.86 -8.11 -6.09
C LEU A 77 1.60 -8.93 -6.37
N LEU A 78 1.08 -8.88 -7.60
CA LEU A 78 0.07 -9.81 -8.08
C LEU A 78 0.78 -11.12 -8.44
N GLY A 79 0.44 -12.19 -7.73
CA GLY A 79 0.91 -13.54 -8.00
C GLY A 79 0.30 -14.11 -9.27
N ARG A 80 0.94 -15.12 -9.84
CA ARG A 80 0.44 -15.83 -11.03
C ARG A 80 -0.90 -16.51 -10.81
N ASP A 81 -1.23 -16.79 -9.56
CA ASP A 81 -2.51 -17.35 -9.11
C ASP A 81 -3.60 -16.28 -8.94
N GLY A 82 -3.34 -15.04 -9.34
CA GLY A 82 -4.28 -13.93 -9.21
C GLY A 82 -4.45 -13.46 -7.76
N ARG A 83 -3.51 -13.76 -6.86
CA ARG A 83 -3.59 -13.32 -5.44
C ARG A 83 -2.46 -12.36 -5.09
N CYS A 84 -2.74 -11.42 -4.20
CA CYS A 84 -1.72 -10.49 -3.71
C CYS A 84 -0.73 -11.24 -2.81
N THR A 85 0.55 -11.20 -3.15
CA THR A 85 1.61 -11.89 -2.40
C THR A 85 1.89 -11.25 -1.03
N ILE A 86 1.36 -10.05 -0.79
CA ILE A 86 1.51 -9.31 0.48
C ILE A 86 0.15 -8.88 1.07
N TYR A 87 -0.90 -9.68 0.88
CA TYR A 87 -2.29 -9.27 1.18
C TYR A 87 -2.50 -8.61 2.57
N ALA A 88 -1.84 -9.13 3.61
CA ALA A 88 -1.89 -8.56 4.96
C ALA A 88 -1.18 -7.19 5.06
N HIS A 89 -0.13 -6.98 4.26
CA HIS A 89 0.71 -5.78 4.23
C HIS A 89 0.31 -4.78 3.13
N ARG A 90 -0.93 -4.86 2.64
CA ARG A 90 -1.42 -3.94 1.59
C ARG A 90 -1.39 -2.49 2.07
N PRO A 91 -0.88 -1.55 1.24
CA PRO A 91 -0.86 -0.12 1.57
C PRO A 91 -2.27 0.50 1.50
N PHE A 92 -2.41 1.74 1.95
CA PHE A 92 -3.70 2.43 2.06
C PHE A 92 -4.45 2.50 0.73
N GLY A 93 -3.75 2.79 -0.37
CA GLY A 93 -4.36 2.80 -1.71
C GLY A 93 -4.98 1.46 -2.09
N CYS A 94 -4.32 0.34 -1.76
CA CYS A 94 -4.88 -1.00 -2.01
C CYS A 94 -6.06 -1.37 -1.09
N ARG A 95 -6.24 -0.65 0.02
CA ARG A 95 -7.35 -0.80 0.95
C ARG A 95 -8.52 0.12 0.64
N THR A 96 -8.31 1.13 -0.21
CA THR A 96 -9.30 2.17 -0.53
C THR A 96 -9.66 2.26 -2.01
N HIS A 97 -8.88 1.66 -2.90
CA HIS A 97 -9.16 1.56 -4.33
C HIS A 97 -9.73 0.18 -4.69
N PHE A 98 -10.96 0.17 -5.20
CA PHE A 98 -11.66 -1.03 -5.65
C PHE A 98 -12.15 -0.86 -7.08
N CYS A 99 -12.38 -1.99 -7.75
CA CYS A 99 -13.05 -2.03 -9.04
C CYS A 99 -14.40 -1.30 -8.99
N ALA A 100 -14.81 -0.71 -10.12
CA ALA A 100 -16.10 -0.02 -10.22
C ALA A 100 -17.26 -0.97 -9.87
N GLU A 101 -17.19 -2.21 -10.33
CA GLU A 101 -18.18 -3.27 -10.08
C GLU A 101 -18.25 -3.68 -8.59
N ALA A 102 -17.20 -3.41 -7.82
CA ALA A 102 -17.14 -3.68 -6.38
C ALA A 102 -17.60 -2.48 -5.52
N GLY A 103 -18.00 -1.37 -6.15
CA GLY A 103 -18.41 -0.12 -5.47
C GLY A 103 -17.41 1.02 -5.57
N GLY A 104 -16.27 0.84 -6.28
CA GLY A 104 -15.31 1.90 -6.56
C GLY A 104 -14.49 2.38 -5.36
N MET A 105 -13.81 3.51 -5.55
CA MET A 105 -12.92 4.12 -4.55
C MET A 105 -13.69 4.64 -3.34
N TYR A 106 -13.06 4.65 -2.17
CA TYR A 106 -13.60 5.37 -1.01
C TYR A 106 -13.80 6.85 -1.36
N PRO A 107 -14.94 7.47 -0.96
CA PRO A 107 -15.08 8.91 -1.01
C PRO A 107 -13.98 9.58 -0.17
N ARG A 108 -13.30 10.59 -0.72
CA ARG A 108 -12.19 11.29 -0.02
C ARG A 108 -12.58 11.74 1.38
N LYS A 109 -13.81 12.25 1.56
CA LYS A 109 -14.36 12.69 2.85
C LYS A 109 -14.44 11.59 3.92
N HIS A 110 -14.55 10.32 3.53
CA HIS A 110 -14.62 9.18 4.44
C HIS A 110 -13.26 8.79 5.02
N VAL A 111 -12.19 9.25 4.40
CA VAL A 111 -10.82 8.78 4.65
C VAL A 111 -9.82 9.92 4.79
N ALA A 112 -10.29 11.17 4.84
CA ALA A 112 -9.43 12.34 4.76
C ALA A 112 -8.51 12.49 5.97
N ASP A 113 -9.05 12.25 7.16
CA ASP A 113 -8.32 12.23 8.43
C ASP A 113 -7.27 11.11 8.47
N LEU A 114 -7.55 9.94 7.87
CA LEU A 114 -6.57 8.85 7.79
C LEU A 114 -5.42 9.19 6.85
N ILE A 115 -5.72 9.87 5.74
CA ILE A 115 -4.69 10.35 4.82
C ILE A 115 -3.81 11.40 5.51
N GLN A 116 -4.39 12.35 6.24
CA GLN A 116 -3.64 13.33 7.02
C GLN A 116 -2.72 12.66 8.06
N ARG A 117 -3.20 11.61 8.73
CA ARG A 117 -2.36 10.85 9.68
C ARG A 117 -1.19 10.15 8.99
N LEU A 118 -1.39 9.61 7.79
CA LEU A 118 -0.30 9.02 6.99
C LEU A 118 0.72 10.08 6.56
N GLU A 119 0.25 11.26 6.13
CA GLU A 119 1.10 12.41 5.76
C GLU A 119 1.92 12.91 6.96
N SER A 120 1.31 13.09 8.13
CA SER A 120 2.04 13.46 9.36
C SER A 120 3.04 12.40 9.82
N LEU A 121 2.78 11.12 9.54
CA LEU A 121 3.75 10.05 9.77
C LEU A 121 4.89 10.10 8.76
N ASP A 122 4.60 10.40 7.49
CA ASP A 122 5.61 10.58 6.44
C ASP A 122 6.63 11.64 6.85
N GLU A 123 6.16 12.82 7.26
CA GLU A 123 7.00 13.94 7.70
C GLU A 123 7.91 13.54 8.87
N ARG A 124 7.36 12.89 9.91
CA ARG A 124 8.15 12.44 11.08
C ARG A 124 9.21 11.40 10.73
N LEU A 125 8.99 10.59 9.69
CA LEU A 125 9.95 9.60 9.21
C LEU A 125 10.99 10.21 8.24
N GLY A 126 10.91 11.51 7.95
CA GLY A 126 11.73 12.17 6.94
C GLY A 126 11.41 11.67 5.53
N GLY A 127 10.13 11.41 5.27
CA GLY A 127 9.59 11.18 3.93
C GLY A 127 9.55 12.48 3.13
N ASN A 128 9.34 12.35 1.82
CA ASN A 128 9.28 13.46 0.87
C ASN A 128 7.96 13.47 0.10
N GLY A 129 6.88 13.04 0.77
CA GLY A 129 5.57 12.85 0.19
C GLY A 129 5.40 11.50 -0.49
N SER A 130 4.16 11.24 -0.90
CA SER A 130 3.79 9.94 -1.47
C SER A 130 4.41 9.70 -2.84
N ARG A 131 4.91 8.48 -3.05
CA ARG A 131 5.56 8.04 -4.30
C ARG A 131 4.82 6.84 -4.89
N PRO A 132 4.91 6.58 -6.21
CA PRO A 132 4.29 5.41 -6.81
C PRO A 132 4.78 4.12 -6.15
N LEU A 133 3.86 3.16 -5.93
CA LEU A 133 4.09 1.92 -5.19
C LEU A 133 5.43 1.24 -5.53
N GLU A 134 5.74 1.11 -6.83
CA GLU A 134 6.97 0.44 -7.29
C GLU A 134 8.24 1.11 -6.78
N ALA A 135 8.33 2.43 -6.97
CA ALA A 135 9.48 3.21 -6.57
C ALA A 135 9.59 3.31 -5.04
N ALA A 136 8.45 3.47 -4.36
CA ALA A 136 8.40 3.58 -2.90
C ALA A 136 8.86 2.30 -2.21
N VAL A 137 8.28 1.15 -2.60
CA VAL A 137 8.62 -0.16 -2.01
C VAL A 137 10.06 -0.57 -2.36
N SER A 138 10.53 -0.27 -3.57
CA SER A 138 11.92 -0.58 -3.95
C SER A 138 12.93 0.22 -3.12
N SER A 139 12.66 1.50 -2.85
CA SER A 139 13.48 2.33 -1.95
C SER A 139 13.50 1.74 -0.54
N ALA A 140 12.31 1.42 0.00
CA ALA A 140 12.17 0.86 1.33
C ALA A 140 12.88 -0.49 1.48
N LEU A 141 12.85 -1.37 0.47
CA LEU A 141 13.59 -2.64 0.48
C LEU A 141 15.11 -2.44 0.53
N ALA A 142 15.63 -1.36 -0.06
CA ALA A 142 17.06 -1.05 -0.02
C ALA A 142 17.51 -0.46 1.33
N GLU A 143 16.58 0.05 2.13
CA GLU A 143 16.82 0.62 3.46
C GLU A 143 16.75 -0.42 4.60
N MET A 144 16.26 -1.63 4.33
CA MET A 144 16.07 -2.73 5.28
C MET A 144 17.26 -3.69 5.33
#